data_AF-A0A9D9Q0B6-F1
#
_entry.id   AF-A0A9D9Q0B6-F1
#
_cell.length_a   1.000
_cell.length_b   1.000
_cell.length_c   1.000
_cell.angle_alpha   90.00
_cell.angle_beta   90.00
_cell.angle_gamma   90.00
#
_symmetry.space_group_name_H-M   'P 1'
#
loop_
_entity.id
_entity.type
_entity.pdbx_description
1 polymer ?
#
loop_
_entity_poly.entity_id
_entity_poly.type
_entity_poly.pdbx_seq_one_letter_code
_entity_poly.pdbx_strand_id
1 'polypeptide(L)'
;PYPSANTAKVAVSAFTDMTDKEFEKKAKEYMKENVTGLTNLKWGEAFYLPMIEVISYLAHNDFKVYVVSGSERQICRALIVGIMDIPTNQIIGTDIVYKAEHQGDKAALDYIYQKDDKLLRGEFIIKDLQMNKVSAINREIGKQPVLAFGNSMSDASMMNFAITGNKYKTLAFGVICDDREREMGSPKTEAVMLQGCRDYGWIPISMKNDFKTIYGDNVKLQK
;
A
#
# COMPACT_ATOMS: atom_id res chain seq x y z
N PRO A 1 -7.23 -1.73 14.68
CA PRO A 1 -6.86 -3.15 14.45
C PRO A 1 -6.78 -3.40 12.95
N TYR A 2 -5.59 -3.71 12.42
CA TYR A 2 -5.47 -4.08 11.02
C TYR A 2 -6.38 -5.29 10.74
N PRO A 3 -7.13 -5.31 9.63
CA PRO A 3 -7.96 -6.46 9.31
C PRO A 3 -7.10 -7.72 9.34
N SER A 4 -7.56 -8.79 9.97
CA SER A 4 -6.79 -10.04 10.03
C SER A 4 -6.64 -10.61 8.61
N ALA A 5 -5.80 -11.64 8.45
CA ALA A 5 -5.76 -12.41 7.20
C ALA A 5 -7.14 -12.94 6.82
N ASN A 6 -7.99 -13.26 7.81
CA ASN A 6 -9.34 -13.74 7.59
C ASN A 6 -10.24 -12.66 6.96
N THR A 7 -10.16 -11.41 7.43
CA THR A 7 -10.91 -10.31 6.83
C THR A 7 -10.44 -10.02 5.40
N ALA A 8 -9.13 -10.11 5.13
CA ALA A 8 -8.60 -9.97 3.78
C ALA A 8 -9.09 -11.08 2.84
N LYS A 9 -9.12 -12.33 3.33
CA LYS A 9 -9.64 -13.47 2.58
C LYS A 9 -11.11 -13.29 2.21
N VAL A 10 -11.95 -12.86 3.16
CA VAL A 10 -13.37 -12.55 2.90
C VAL A 10 -13.50 -11.44 1.87
N ALA A 11 -12.75 -10.35 2.01
CA ALA A 11 -12.79 -9.25 1.05
C ALA A 11 -12.42 -9.70 -0.37
N VAL A 12 -11.35 -10.49 -0.53
CA VAL A 12 -10.96 -11.05 -1.84
C VAL A 12 -12.04 -11.94 -2.43
N SER A 13 -12.67 -12.78 -1.61
CA SER A 13 -13.70 -13.73 -2.07
C SER A 13 -14.93 -13.05 -2.71
N ALA A 14 -15.21 -11.79 -2.36
CA ALA A 14 -16.30 -11.03 -2.96
C ALA A 14 -16.04 -10.62 -4.42
N PHE A 15 -14.81 -10.79 -4.91
CA PHE A 15 -14.36 -10.37 -6.25
C PHE A 15 -13.72 -11.50 -7.05
N THR A 16 -13.93 -12.76 -6.66
CA THR A 16 -13.52 -13.91 -7.46
C THR A 16 -14.30 -13.97 -8.77
N ASP A 17 -13.71 -14.61 -9.78
CA ASP A 17 -14.27 -14.79 -11.12
C ASP A 17 -14.48 -13.50 -11.92
N MET A 18 -13.97 -12.37 -11.41
CA MET A 18 -13.89 -11.11 -12.16
C MET A 18 -12.55 -10.99 -12.86
N THR A 19 -12.54 -10.31 -14.01
CA THR A 19 -11.31 -9.80 -14.62
C THR A 19 -10.77 -8.61 -13.81
N ASP A 20 -9.47 -8.34 -13.94
CA ASP A 20 -8.86 -7.16 -13.32
C ASP A 20 -9.51 -5.85 -13.82
N LYS A 21 -10.00 -5.79 -15.06
CA LYS A 21 -10.70 -4.60 -15.60
C LYS A 21 -12.04 -4.35 -14.93
N GLU A 22 -12.81 -5.41 -14.66
CA GLU A 22 -14.07 -5.30 -13.93
C GLU A 22 -13.85 -4.90 -12.48
N PHE A 23 -12.82 -5.47 -11.87
CA PHE A 23 -12.41 -5.11 -10.52
C PHE A 23 -11.94 -3.65 -10.42
N GLU A 24 -11.09 -3.20 -11.36
CA GLU A 24 -10.63 -1.82 -11.46
C GLU A 24 -11.81 -0.85 -11.59
N LYS A 25 -12.80 -1.18 -12.42
CA LYS A 25 -14.03 -0.38 -12.56
C LYS A 25 -14.75 -0.24 -11.22
N LYS A 26 -14.96 -1.35 -10.48
CA LYS A 26 -15.58 -1.31 -9.15
C LYS A 26 -14.77 -0.48 -8.16
N ALA A 27 -13.45 -0.64 -8.16
CA ALA A 27 -12.56 0.14 -7.30
C ALA A 27 -12.64 1.64 -7.61
N LYS A 28 -12.62 2.01 -8.90
CA LYS A 28 -12.76 3.42 -9.34
C LYS A 28 -14.13 4.02 -9.04
N GLU A 29 -15.20 3.24 -9.06
CA GLU A 29 -16.51 3.72 -8.59
C GLU A 29 -16.48 4.01 -7.09
N TYR A 30 -15.93 3.10 -6.28
CA TYR A 30 -15.78 3.33 -4.83
C TYR A 30 -14.89 4.55 -4.52
N MET A 31 -13.86 4.81 -5.33
CA MET A 31 -12.99 5.97 -5.17
C MET A 31 -13.69 7.31 -5.30
N LYS A 32 -14.90 7.36 -5.89
CA LYS A 32 -15.70 8.58 -6.01
C LYS A 32 -16.45 8.92 -4.72
N GLU A 33 -16.58 7.96 -3.80
CA GLU A 33 -17.23 8.15 -2.52
C GLU A 33 -16.40 9.07 -1.62
N ASN A 34 -17.10 9.83 -0.77
CA ASN A 34 -16.46 10.69 0.21
C ASN A 34 -15.77 9.86 1.29
N VAL A 35 -14.59 10.31 1.73
CA VAL A 35 -13.89 9.73 2.87
C VAL A 35 -14.73 9.94 4.12
N THR A 36 -15.10 8.85 4.78
CA THR A 36 -15.83 8.92 6.05
C THR A 36 -15.00 9.64 7.10
N GLY A 37 -15.57 10.68 7.73
CA GLY A 37 -14.89 11.48 8.75
C GLY A 37 -14.13 12.71 8.22
N LEU A 38 -14.06 12.92 6.90
CA LEU A 38 -13.42 14.10 6.29
C LEU A 38 -14.36 14.81 5.31
N THR A 39 -14.35 16.15 5.29
CA THR A 39 -15.10 16.96 4.33
C THR A 39 -14.35 17.11 3.02
N ASN A 40 -15.06 17.20 1.89
CA ASN A 40 -14.51 17.59 0.59
C ASN A 40 -13.32 16.72 0.12
N LEU A 41 -13.29 15.46 0.52
CA LEU A 41 -12.25 14.52 0.14
C LEU A 41 -12.88 13.22 -0.33
N LYS A 42 -12.55 12.79 -1.55
CA LYS A 42 -12.91 11.46 -2.04
C LYS A 42 -11.80 10.46 -1.78
N TRP A 43 -12.14 9.18 -1.70
CA TRP A 43 -11.14 8.13 -1.50
C TRP A 43 -10.04 8.12 -2.58
N GLY A 44 -10.38 8.44 -3.82
CA GLY A 44 -9.42 8.56 -4.93
C GLY A 44 -8.50 9.78 -4.85
N GLU A 45 -8.72 10.69 -3.90
CA GLU A 45 -7.94 11.93 -3.70
C GLU A 45 -7.17 11.91 -2.36
N ALA A 46 -7.41 10.89 -1.53
CA ALA A 46 -6.95 10.80 -0.13
C ALA A 46 -5.46 10.45 0.01
N PHE A 47 -4.59 11.15 -0.71
CA PHE A 47 -3.14 11.04 -0.61
C PHE A 47 -2.58 12.15 0.27
N TYR A 48 -1.59 11.81 1.10
CA TYR A 48 -0.82 12.82 1.81
C TYR A 48 0.03 13.60 0.81
N LEU A 49 -0.30 14.87 0.57
CA LEU A 49 0.38 15.71 -0.42
C LEU A 49 1.90 15.78 -0.20
N PRO A 50 2.43 15.92 1.04
CA PRO A 50 3.87 15.90 1.26
C PRO A 50 4.54 14.57 0.87
N MET A 51 3.81 13.44 0.95
CA MET A 51 4.35 12.16 0.52
C MET A 51 4.38 12.02 -1.00
N ILE A 52 3.42 12.64 -1.72
CA ILE A 52 3.49 12.76 -3.19
C ILE A 52 4.73 13.59 -3.58
N GLU A 53 4.99 14.69 -2.87
CA GLU A 53 6.18 15.52 -3.10
C GLU A 53 7.47 14.73 -2.87
N VAL A 54 7.55 13.92 -1.80
CA VAL A 54 8.70 13.03 -1.55
C VAL A 54 8.89 12.02 -2.69
N ILE A 55 7.82 11.36 -3.13
CA ILE A 55 7.87 10.40 -4.25
C ILE A 55 8.38 11.08 -5.51
N SER A 56 7.82 12.25 -5.84
CA SER A 56 8.23 13.05 -7.00
C SER A 56 9.69 13.46 -6.88
N TYR A 57 10.11 13.98 -5.73
CA TYR A 57 11.50 14.38 -5.48
C TYR A 57 12.46 13.21 -5.66
N LEU A 58 12.15 12.04 -5.11
CA LEU A 58 12.97 10.84 -5.25
C LEU A 58 13.06 10.40 -6.72
N ALA A 59 11.94 10.36 -7.43
CA ALA A 59 11.92 9.99 -8.85
C ALA A 59 12.76 10.94 -9.72
N HIS A 60 12.69 12.26 -9.48
CA HIS A 60 13.53 13.26 -10.16
C HIS A 60 15.02 13.16 -9.82
N ASN A 61 15.38 12.43 -8.76
CA ASN A 61 16.75 12.14 -8.36
C ASN A 61 17.13 10.68 -8.66
N ASP A 62 16.53 10.08 -9.69
CA ASP A 62 16.83 8.75 -10.22
C ASP A 62 16.56 7.58 -9.25
N PHE A 63 15.81 7.80 -8.16
CA PHE A 63 15.34 6.70 -7.34
C PHE A 63 14.19 5.96 -8.02
N LYS A 64 14.22 4.63 -7.95
CA LYS A 64 13.08 3.78 -8.28
C LYS A 64 12.19 3.63 -7.05
N VAL A 65 10.95 4.10 -7.14
CA VAL A 65 10.01 4.11 -6.01
C VAL A 65 9.04 2.95 -6.11
N TYR A 66 9.01 2.11 -5.09
CA TYR A 66 8.08 0.98 -5.00
C TYR A 66 7.02 1.24 -3.93
N VAL A 67 5.79 0.79 -4.20
CA VAL A 67 4.73 0.70 -3.18
C VAL A 67 4.66 -0.74 -2.69
N VAL A 68 4.72 -0.93 -1.37
CA VAL A 68 4.64 -2.25 -0.72
C VAL A 68 3.53 -2.18 0.33
N SER A 69 2.37 -2.78 0.06
CA SER A 69 1.13 -2.49 0.78
C SER A 69 0.38 -3.73 1.24
N GLY A 70 -0.14 -3.69 2.47
CA GLY A 70 -1.05 -4.73 2.96
C GLY A 70 -2.42 -4.76 2.27
N SER A 71 -2.74 -3.75 1.46
CA SER A 71 -3.92 -3.76 0.59
C SER A 71 -3.69 -4.65 -0.63
N GLU A 72 -4.79 -5.09 -1.25
CA GLU A 72 -4.69 -5.94 -2.43
C GLU A 72 -4.08 -5.20 -3.62
N ARG A 73 -3.17 -5.88 -4.32
CA ARG A 73 -2.30 -5.32 -5.36
C ARG A 73 -3.08 -4.53 -6.42
N GLN A 74 -4.23 -5.03 -6.88
CA GLN A 74 -4.98 -4.37 -7.95
C GLN A 74 -5.75 -3.14 -7.48
N ILE A 75 -6.13 -3.07 -6.19
CA ILE A 75 -6.68 -1.83 -5.61
C ILE A 75 -5.61 -0.75 -5.60
N CYS A 76 -4.39 -1.09 -5.16
CA CYS A 76 -3.27 -0.15 -5.18
C CYS A 76 -2.95 0.33 -6.59
N ARG A 77 -2.94 -0.56 -7.60
CA ARG A 77 -2.75 -0.17 -9.00
C ARG A 77 -3.85 0.77 -9.49
N ALA A 78 -5.12 0.45 -9.20
CA ALA A 78 -6.24 1.31 -9.59
C ALA A 78 -6.17 2.71 -8.95
N LEU A 79 -5.66 2.81 -7.71
CA LEU A 79 -5.49 4.08 -7.00
C LEU A 79 -4.32 4.91 -7.55
N ILE A 80 -3.20 4.27 -7.85
CA ILE A 80 -1.94 4.97 -8.14
C ILE A 80 -1.84 5.40 -9.61
N VAL A 81 -2.35 4.58 -10.53
CA VAL A 81 -2.23 4.82 -11.97
C VAL A 81 -2.91 6.13 -12.36
N GLY A 82 -2.15 7.02 -12.99
CA GLY A 82 -2.61 8.34 -13.42
C GLY A 82 -2.53 9.43 -12.34
N ILE A 83 -2.12 9.09 -11.11
CA ILE A 83 -1.89 10.05 -10.02
C ILE A 83 -0.40 10.24 -9.76
N MET A 84 0.36 9.15 -9.69
CA MET A 84 1.81 9.18 -9.52
C MET A 84 2.48 8.43 -10.67
N ASP A 85 3.68 8.88 -11.06
CA ASP A 85 4.51 8.20 -12.07
C ASP A 85 5.23 6.99 -11.47
N ILE A 86 4.44 6.02 -11.00
CA ILE A 86 4.90 4.73 -10.49
C ILE A 86 4.30 3.66 -11.40
N PRO A 87 5.12 2.92 -12.18
CA PRO A 87 4.61 1.89 -13.07
C PRO A 87 4.03 0.73 -12.26
N THR A 88 3.04 0.04 -12.82
CA THR A 88 2.26 -0.99 -12.12
C THR A 88 3.07 -2.21 -11.66
N ASN A 89 4.24 -2.44 -12.25
CA ASN A 89 5.21 -3.46 -11.83
C ASN A 89 6.05 -3.04 -10.61
N GLN A 90 5.94 -1.80 -10.15
CA GLN A 90 6.53 -1.29 -8.90
C GLN A 90 5.50 -1.22 -7.76
N ILE A 91 4.31 -1.80 -7.96
CA ILE A 91 3.24 -1.87 -6.96
C ILE A 91 3.10 -3.33 -6.50
N ILE A 92 3.49 -3.54 -5.25
CA ILE A 92 3.49 -4.82 -4.52
C ILE A 92 2.40 -4.74 -3.45
N GLY A 93 1.64 -5.82 -3.29
CA GLY A 93 0.70 -5.89 -2.18
C GLY A 93 0.14 -7.29 -1.95
N THR A 94 -0.96 -7.37 -1.20
CA THR A 94 -1.64 -8.63 -0.90
C THR A 94 -2.00 -9.38 -2.18
N ASP A 95 -1.62 -10.66 -2.22
CA ASP A 95 -1.64 -11.49 -3.42
C ASP A 95 -2.83 -12.44 -3.46
N ILE A 96 -3.26 -12.72 -4.70
CA ILE A 96 -4.31 -13.66 -5.04
C ILE A 96 -3.83 -14.59 -6.15
N VAL A 97 -4.47 -15.75 -6.27
CA VAL A 97 -4.30 -16.64 -7.43
C VAL A 97 -5.01 -16.02 -8.62
N TYR A 98 -4.46 -16.23 -9.81
CA TYR A 98 -5.19 -16.03 -11.07
C TYR A 98 -5.46 -17.38 -11.72
N LYS A 99 -6.61 -17.49 -12.37
CA LYS A 99 -6.99 -18.65 -13.17
C LYS A 99 -7.45 -18.22 -14.55
N ALA A 100 -7.32 -19.10 -15.52
CA ALA A 100 -7.93 -18.92 -16.83
C ALA A 100 -9.45 -19.12 -16.75
N GLU A 101 -10.22 -18.38 -17.56
CA GLU A 101 -11.69 -18.49 -17.64
C GLU A 101 -12.14 -19.92 -17.93
N HIS A 102 -11.44 -20.63 -18.82
CA HIS A 102 -11.77 -22.01 -19.18
C HIS A 102 -10.94 -23.07 -18.44
N GLN A 103 -10.20 -22.68 -17.38
CA GLN A 103 -9.43 -23.63 -16.57
C GLN A 103 -10.33 -24.65 -15.86
N GLY A 104 -11.54 -24.25 -15.45
CA GLY A 104 -12.45 -25.06 -14.64
C GLY A 104 -11.77 -25.50 -13.33
N ASP A 105 -11.96 -26.76 -12.95
CA ASP A 105 -11.39 -27.35 -11.74
C ASP A 105 -10.00 -27.96 -11.94
N LYS A 106 -9.40 -27.81 -13.13
CA LYS A 106 -8.06 -28.35 -13.38
C LYS A 106 -7.03 -27.60 -12.54
N ALA A 107 -6.08 -28.35 -12.00
CA ALA A 107 -4.92 -27.75 -11.35
C ALA A 107 -4.18 -26.85 -12.36
N ALA A 108 -3.58 -25.76 -11.88
CA ALA A 108 -2.86 -24.81 -12.75
C ALA A 108 -1.71 -25.48 -13.55
N LEU A 109 -1.14 -26.56 -13.03
CA LEU A 109 -0.10 -27.34 -13.71
C LEU A 109 -0.64 -28.16 -14.90
N ASP A 110 -1.95 -28.45 -14.91
CA ASP A 110 -2.62 -29.31 -15.91
C ASP A 110 -3.44 -28.50 -16.93
N TYR A 111 -3.28 -27.17 -16.92
CA TYR A 111 -3.99 -26.27 -17.82
C TYR A 111 -3.03 -25.29 -18.49
N ILE A 112 -3.14 -25.17 -19.81
CA ILE A 112 -2.40 -24.19 -20.60
C ILE A 112 -3.37 -23.07 -20.95
N TYR A 113 -2.98 -21.82 -20.68
CA TYR A 113 -3.75 -20.63 -21.04
C TYR A 113 -4.02 -20.57 -22.55
N GLN A 114 -5.28 -20.48 -22.93
CA GLN A 114 -5.75 -20.48 -24.32
C GLN A 114 -5.98 -19.05 -24.85
N LYS A 115 -6.08 -18.91 -26.17
CA LYS A 115 -6.23 -17.61 -26.84
C LYS A 115 -7.53 -16.87 -26.45
N ASP A 116 -8.57 -17.62 -26.15
CA ASP A 116 -9.90 -17.15 -25.78
C ASP A 116 -10.10 -17.04 -24.26
N ASP A 117 -9.10 -17.40 -23.45
CA ASP A 117 -9.17 -17.20 -22.01
C ASP A 117 -9.17 -15.72 -21.64
N LYS A 118 -9.92 -15.43 -20.58
CA LYS A 118 -9.70 -14.24 -19.75
C LYS A 118 -8.95 -14.63 -18.49
N LEU A 119 -8.12 -13.71 -17.99
CA LEU A 119 -7.48 -13.86 -16.70
C LEU A 119 -8.48 -13.46 -15.61
N LEU A 120 -8.89 -14.43 -14.80
CA LEU A 120 -9.85 -14.24 -13.72
C LEU A 120 -9.17 -14.25 -12.36
N ARG A 121 -9.67 -13.42 -11.47
CA ARG A 121 -9.25 -13.30 -10.08
C ARG A 121 -9.72 -14.53 -9.29
N GLY A 122 -8.83 -15.11 -8.50
CA GLY A 122 -9.06 -16.32 -7.72
C GLY A 122 -8.87 -16.10 -6.22
N GLU A 123 -8.41 -17.15 -5.55
CA GLU A 123 -8.34 -17.20 -4.09
C GLU A 123 -7.24 -16.30 -3.52
N PHE A 124 -7.45 -15.84 -2.29
CA PHE A 124 -6.42 -15.16 -1.49
C PHE A 124 -5.21 -16.08 -1.25
N ILE A 125 -4.00 -15.56 -1.48
CA ILE A 125 -2.74 -16.27 -1.20
C ILE A 125 -2.16 -15.78 0.13
N ILE A 126 -1.78 -14.50 0.19
CA ILE A 126 -1.00 -13.97 1.29
C ILE A 126 -1.22 -12.49 1.50
N LYS A 127 -1.27 -12.09 2.77
CA LYS A 127 -1.38 -10.68 3.15
C LYS A 127 0.00 -10.05 3.30
N ASP A 128 0.22 -8.94 2.62
CA ASP A 128 1.54 -8.29 2.56
C ASP A 128 1.79 -7.34 3.75
N LEU A 129 1.97 -7.92 4.93
CA LEU A 129 2.28 -7.22 6.18
C LEU A 129 3.49 -7.84 6.87
N GLN A 130 4.18 -7.07 7.72
CA GLN A 130 5.29 -7.56 8.53
C GLN A 130 6.36 -8.24 7.65
N MET A 131 6.84 -9.41 8.04
CA MET A 131 7.87 -10.16 7.32
C MET A 131 7.46 -10.50 5.88
N ASN A 132 6.16 -10.56 5.56
CA ASN A 132 5.73 -10.81 4.18
C ASN A 132 6.14 -9.66 3.24
N LYS A 133 6.23 -8.42 3.73
CA LYS A 133 6.76 -7.30 2.95
C LYS A 133 8.22 -7.52 2.57
N VAL A 134 9.02 -8.06 3.49
CA VAL A 134 10.43 -8.39 3.22
C VAL A 134 10.53 -9.51 2.19
N SER A 135 9.72 -10.56 2.35
CA SER A 135 9.63 -11.66 1.38
C SER A 135 9.23 -11.17 -0.01
N ALA A 136 8.24 -10.27 -0.10
CA ALA A 136 7.76 -9.72 -1.36
C ALA A 136 8.81 -8.80 -2.01
N ILE A 137 9.47 -7.93 -1.24
CA ILE A 137 10.59 -7.11 -1.73
C ILE A 137 11.70 -7.99 -2.32
N ASN A 138 12.13 -9.02 -1.59
CA ASN A 138 13.18 -9.90 -2.06
C ASN A 138 12.76 -10.68 -3.31
N ARG A 139 11.52 -11.15 -3.38
CA ARG A 139 10.98 -11.92 -4.50
C ARG A 139 10.78 -11.08 -5.77
N GLU A 140 10.23 -9.88 -5.64
CA GLU A 140 9.77 -9.08 -6.79
C GLU A 140 10.79 -8.02 -7.22
N ILE A 141 11.56 -7.48 -6.29
CA ILE A 141 12.57 -6.45 -6.57
C ILE A 141 13.96 -7.07 -6.67
N GLY A 142 14.25 -8.10 -5.86
CA GLY A 142 15.58 -8.73 -5.79
C GLY A 142 16.68 -7.80 -5.27
N LYS A 143 16.30 -6.70 -4.63
CA LYS A 143 17.22 -5.69 -4.08
C LYS A 143 16.74 -5.20 -2.73
N GLN A 144 17.69 -5.00 -1.82
CA GLN A 144 17.44 -4.35 -0.54
C GLN A 144 17.22 -2.83 -0.77
N PRO A 145 16.10 -2.24 -0.30
CA PRO A 145 15.86 -0.81 -0.41
C PRO A 145 16.88 0.00 0.39
N VAL A 146 17.15 1.23 -0.06
CA VAL A 146 18.00 2.18 0.68
C VAL A 146 17.19 3.18 1.51
N LEU A 147 15.93 3.42 1.14
CA LEU A 147 14.98 4.22 1.89
C LEU A 147 13.71 3.39 2.10
N ALA A 148 13.10 3.50 3.28
CA ALA A 148 11.81 2.90 3.57
C ALA A 148 10.93 3.89 4.34
N PHE A 149 9.65 3.97 3.96
CA PHE A 149 8.65 4.80 4.63
C PHE A 149 7.51 3.91 5.09
N GLY A 150 7.09 4.05 6.34
CA GLY A 150 5.97 3.31 6.92
C GLY A 150 5.22 4.17 7.93
N ASN A 151 3.98 3.81 8.24
CA ASN A 151 3.15 4.54 9.21
C ASN A 151 2.65 3.63 10.34
N SER A 152 3.12 2.39 10.37
CA SER A 152 2.66 1.40 11.33
C SER A 152 3.69 0.34 11.67
N MET A 153 3.46 -0.39 12.75
CA MET A 153 4.28 -1.57 13.07
C MET A 153 4.15 -2.69 12.05
N SER A 154 3.14 -2.68 11.18
CA SER A 154 3.05 -3.64 10.08
C SER A 154 4.10 -3.41 8.99
N ASP A 155 4.75 -2.23 8.99
CA ASP A 155 5.85 -1.86 8.10
C ASP A 155 7.23 -2.11 8.75
N ALA A 156 7.27 -2.44 10.04
CA ALA A 156 8.49 -2.52 10.83
C ALA A 156 9.54 -3.46 10.22
N SER A 157 9.10 -4.64 9.74
CA SER A 157 10.01 -5.59 9.10
C SER A 157 10.64 -5.03 7.82
N MET A 158 9.87 -4.32 6.99
CA MET A 158 10.38 -3.66 5.78
C MET A 158 11.36 -2.54 6.14
N MET A 159 11.00 -1.69 7.10
CA MET A 159 11.85 -0.58 7.55
C MET A 159 13.17 -1.08 8.13
N ASN A 160 13.11 -2.09 9.00
CA ASN A 160 14.29 -2.74 9.57
C ASN A 160 15.13 -3.43 8.49
N PHE A 161 14.48 -4.13 7.55
CA PHE A 161 15.17 -4.75 6.43
C PHE A 161 15.91 -3.73 5.57
N ALA A 162 15.35 -2.54 5.31
CA ALA A 162 16.03 -1.53 4.53
C ALA A 162 17.34 -1.05 5.18
N ILE A 163 17.35 -0.86 6.50
CA ILE A 163 18.48 -0.26 7.23
C ILE A 163 19.49 -1.27 7.81
N THR A 164 19.13 -2.56 7.89
CA THR A 164 19.99 -3.58 8.53
C THR A 164 20.95 -4.20 7.53
N GLY A 165 22.27 -4.10 7.80
CA GLY A 165 23.29 -4.80 7.01
C GLY A 165 23.39 -4.35 5.55
N ASN A 166 22.84 -3.17 5.22
CA ASN A 166 22.93 -2.62 3.88
C ASN A 166 24.32 -2.01 3.65
N LYS A 167 24.90 -2.27 2.47
CA LYS A 167 26.22 -1.73 2.10
C LYS A 167 26.21 -0.23 1.77
N TYR A 168 25.03 0.35 1.54
CA TYR A 168 24.85 1.76 1.25
C TYR A 168 24.38 2.52 2.50
N LYS A 169 24.42 3.85 2.44
CA LYS A 169 23.75 4.68 3.45
C LYS A 169 22.24 4.50 3.32
N THR A 170 21.58 4.21 4.42
CA THR A 170 20.16 3.89 4.46
C THR A 170 19.42 4.65 5.54
N LEU A 171 18.14 4.92 5.30
CA LEU A 171 17.25 5.56 6.27
C LEU A 171 15.88 4.91 6.22
N ALA A 172 15.24 4.79 7.37
CA ALA A 172 13.83 4.42 7.49
C ALA A 172 13.08 5.57 8.17
N PHE A 173 11.87 5.86 7.69
CA PHE A 173 11.05 6.96 8.14
C PHE A 173 9.69 6.47 8.62
N GLY A 174 9.32 6.90 9.82
CA GLY A 174 8.03 6.61 10.42
C GLY A 174 7.09 7.81 10.33
N VAL A 175 6.05 7.74 9.51
CA VAL A 175 5.00 8.76 9.47
C VAL A 175 4.14 8.64 10.71
N ILE A 176 4.15 9.68 11.55
CA ILE A 176 3.43 9.74 12.81
C ILE A 176 2.10 10.45 12.58
N CYS A 177 1.00 9.73 12.68
CA CYS A 177 -0.36 10.28 12.61
C CYS A 177 -0.74 10.96 13.94
N ASP A 178 -0.02 12.02 14.31
CA ASP A 178 -0.19 12.82 15.53
C ASP A 178 -1.12 14.03 15.36
N ASP A 179 -1.58 14.29 14.13
CA ASP A 179 -2.46 15.40 13.82
C ASP A 179 -3.95 15.02 13.87
N ARG A 180 -4.56 15.20 15.04
CA ARG A 180 -5.98 14.97 15.29
C ARG A 180 -6.90 16.15 14.92
N GLU A 181 -6.34 17.21 14.33
CA GLU A 181 -7.11 18.37 13.87
C GLU A 181 -7.37 18.30 12.36
N ARG A 182 -6.41 17.72 11.62
CA ARG A 182 -6.42 17.60 10.17
C ARG A 182 -6.56 16.15 9.68
N GLU A 183 -6.36 15.15 10.53
CA GLU A 183 -6.43 13.72 10.19
C GLU A 183 -7.02 12.86 11.34
N MET A 184 -7.39 11.61 11.05
CA MET A 184 -8.06 10.65 11.94
C MET A 184 -7.11 9.81 12.82
N GLY A 185 -5.91 10.32 13.11
CA GLY A 185 -4.92 9.65 13.94
C GLY A 185 -5.40 9.37 15.37
N SER A 186 -4.74 8.45 16.08
CA SER A 186 -5.07 8.12 17.48
C SER A 186 -3.85 8.19 18.39
N PRO A 187 -4.00 8.58 19.67
CA PRO A 187 -2.88 8.58 20.62
C PRO A 187 -2.22 7.20 20.76
N LYS A 188 -3.01 6.13 20.61
CA LYS A 188 -2.51 4.74 20.67
C LYS A 188 -1.57 4.43 19.50
N THR A 189 -1.98 4.75 18.27
CA THR A 189 -1.16 4.49 17.07
C THR A 189 0.06 5.39 17.03
N GLU A 190 -0.08 6.66 17.43
CA GLU A 190 1.02 7.61 17.61
C GLU A 190 2.08 7.06 18.58
N ALA A 191 1.68 6.69 19.81
CA ALA A 191 2.61 6.20 20.83
C ALA A 191 3.37 4.95 20.38
N VAL A 192 2.67 4.02 19.71
CA VAL A 192 3.28 2.80 19.17
C VAL A 192 4.30 3.12 18.07
N MET A 193 3.98 4.02 17.14
CA MET A 193 4.88 4.36 16.05
C MET A 193 6.12 5.13 16.54
N LEU A 194 5.94 6.07 17.47
CA LEU A 194 7.04 6.78 18.12
C LEU A 194 7.96 5.84 18.91
N GLN A 195 7.39 4.85 19.59
CA GLN A 195 8.18 3.82 20.28
C GLN A 195 9.01 3.01 19.29
N GLY A 196 8.41 2.57 18.17
CA GLY A 196 9.16 1.89 17.11
C GLY A 196 10.30 2.75 16.54
N CYS A 197 10.08 4.05 16.33
CA CYS A 197 11.15 4.94 15.87
C CYS A 197 12.33 5.00 16.86
N ARG A 198 12.05 5.04 18.17
CA ARG A 198 13.08 5.00 19.21
C ARG A 198 13.82 3.67 19.27
N ASP A 199 13.09 2.56 19.22
CA ASP A 199 13.67 1.22 19.41
C ASP A 199 14.52 0.77 18.23
N TYR A 200 14.14 1.17 17.01
CA TYR A 200 14.74 0.66 15.77
C TYR A 200 15.51 1.73 14.98
N GLY A 201 15.60 2.96 15.50
CA GLY A 201 16.36 4.04 14.87
C GLY A 201 15.73 4.61 13.61
N TRP A 202 14.40 4.53 13.47
CA TRP A 202 13.68 5.18 12.37
C TRP A 202 13.53 6.68 12.65
N ILE A 203 13.53 7.49 11.60
CA ILE A 203 13.33 8.93 11.68
C ILE A 203 11.82 9.22 11.73
N PRO A 204 11.29 9.81 12.81
CA PRO A 204 9.88 10.18 12.86
C PRO A 204 9.59 11.38 11.93
N ILE A 205 8.45 11.34 11.25
CA ILE A 205 7.87 12.44 10.48
C ILE A 205 6.53 12.78 11.11
N SER A 206 6.44 13.91 11.81
CA SER A 206 5.22 14.39 12.47
C SER A 206 4.27 14.99 11.45
N MET A 207 3.08 14.39 11.27
CA MET A 207 2.05 15.00 10.42
C MET A 207 1.65 16.38 10.96
N LYS A 208 1.66 16.55 12.29
CA LYS A 208 1.32 17.83 12.92
C LYS A 208 2.35 18.92 12.64
N ASN A 209 3.63 18.64 12.82
CA ASN A 209 4.68 19.66 12.80
C ASN A 209 5.40 19.79 11.45
N ASP A 210 5.49 18.69 10.69
CA ASP A 210 6.31 18.65 9.47
C ASP A 210 5.47 18.80 8.20
N PHE A 211 4.16 18.47 8.26
CA PHE A 211 3.27 18.65 7.10
C PHE A 211 2.57 20.00 7.17
N LYS A 212 2.88 20.87 6.21
CA LYS A 212 2.19 22.15 6.03
C LYS A 212 0.69 21.96 5.77
N THR A 213 0.35 21.00 4.92
CA THR A 213 -1.01 20.54 4.67
C THR A 213 -1.01 19.03 4.45
N ILE A 214 -2.12 18.35 4.72
CA ILE A 214 -2.23 16.89 4.57
C ILE A 214 -2.89 16.55 3.23
N TYR A 215 -4.10 17.08 3.00
CA TYR A 215 -4.90 16.85 1.80
C TYR A 215 -5.23 18.15 1.03
N GLY A 216 -4.68 19.29 1.47
CA GLY A 216 -5.07 20.63 1.01
C GLY A 216 -5.99 21.34 2.01
N ASP A 217 -6.16 22.65 1.82
CA ASP A 217 -6.75 23.54 2.85
C ASP A 217 -8.28 23.43 2.97
N ASN A 218 -8.93 22.79 1.99
CA ASN A 218 -10.39 22.65 1.93
C ASN A 218 -10.91 21.37 2.63
N VAL A 219 -10.00 20.52 3.11
CA VAL A 219 -10.33 19.27 3.80
C VAL A 219 -10.27 19.47 5.31
N LYS A 220 -11.33 19.07 6.01
CA LYS A 220 -11.47 19.20 7.46
C LYS A 220 -12.04 17.92 8.05
N LEU A 221 -11.73 17.64 9.31
CA LEU A 221 -12.40 16.59 10.06
C LEU A 221 -13.88 16.94 10.25
N GLN A 222 -14.74 15.97 9.94
CA GLN A 222 -16.15 15.99 10.33
C GLN A 222 -16.24 15.57 11.79
N LYS A 223 -16.67 16.50 12.65
CA LYS A 223 -16.90 16.24 14.08
C LYS A 223 -18.28 15.66 14.31
#